data_AF-M4Z196-F1
#
_entry.id   AF-M4Z196-F1
#
_cell.length_a   1.000
_cell.length_b   1.000
_cell.length_c   1.000
_cell.angle_alpha   90.00
_cell.angle_beta   90.00
_cell.angle_gamma   90.00
#
_symmetry.space_group_name_H-M   'P 1'
#
loop_
_entity.id
_entity.type
_entity.pdbx_description
1 polymer ?
#
loop_
_entity_poly.entity_id
_entity_poly.type
_entity_poly.pdbx_seq_one_letter_code
_entity_poly.pdbx_strand_id
1 'polypeptide(L)'
;MQWQTPHQPEGAKPAPVVEPDLDKVETAFVEGFFAAADPTSFLRLARIPFEIAQGGSSLKLLRVEIDALTDVGSLTPHLGGGTFRYDPLPSNFTSRRRRLRFIYFDGAGLTPLSYAELREIG
;
A
#
# COMPACT_ATOMS: atom_id res chain seq x y z
N MET A 1 20.62 34.92 20.61
CA MET A 1 19.60 33.85 20.57
C MET A 1 19.74 33.12 19.23
N GLN A 2 20.48 32.02 19.22
CA GLN A 2 20.70 31.19 18.03
C GLN A 2 19.56 30.18 17.97
N TRP A 3 18.63 30.34 17.01
CA TRP A 3 17.58 29.35 16.80
C TRP A 3 18.23 28.08 16.24
N GLN A 4 18.15 26.98 16.98
CA GLN A 4 18.49 25.66 16.46
C GLN A 4 17.39 25.20 15.50
N THR A 5 17.77 24.98 14.25
CA THR A 5 16.98 24.27 13.25
C THR A 5 16.77 22.83 13.75
N PRO A 6 15.53 22.33 13.91
CA PRO A 6 15.30 20.94 14.28
C PRO A 6 15.85 20.03 13.17
N HIS A 7 16.69 19.07 13.54
CA HIS A 7 17.15 18.01 12.64
C HIS A 7 15.94 17.18 12.18
N GLN A 8 15.58 17.29 10.91
CA GLN A 8 14.66 16.36 10.28
C GLN A 8 15.38 15.02 10.15
N PRO A 9 14.83 13.89 10.65
CA PRO A 9 15.48 12.60 10.54
C PRO A 9 15.60 12.23 9.06
N GLU A 10 16.84 12.17 8.60
CA GLU A 10 17.27 11.71 7.29
C GLU A 10 16.79 10.25 7.14
N GLY A 11 15.76 10.02 6.32
CA GLY A 11 15.18 8.69 6.11
C GLY A 11 13.66 8.62 6.05
N ALA A 12 12.93 9.72 6.31
CA ALA A 12 11.51 9.77 5.99
C ALA A 12 11.33 9.73 4.47
N LYS A 13 11.13 8.52 3.91
CA LYS A 13 10.61 8.37 2.54
C LYS A 13 9.44 9.35 2.41
N PRO A 14 9.43 10.25 1.40
CA PRO A 14 8.28 11.12 1.20
C PRO A 14 7.06 10.23 1.13
N ALA A 15 6.06 10.52 1.96
CA ALA A 15 4.76 9.87 1.84
C ALA A 15 4.33 10.05 0.38
N PRO A 16 3.99 8.98 -0.35
CA PRO A 16 3.53 9.13 -1.72
C PRO A 16 2.38 10.15 -1.70
N VAL A 17 2.47 11.15 -2.57
CA VAL A 17 1.38 12.12 -2.74
C VAL A 17 0.21 11.32 -3.27
N VAL A 18 -0.73 10.98 -2.39
CA VAL A 18 -1.91 10.23 -2.76
C VAL A 18 -2.83 11.20 -3.48
N GLU A 19 -2.97 11.03 -4.80
CA GLU A 19 -3.94 11.80 -5.56
C GLU A 19 -5.35 11.42 -5.10
N PRO A 20 -6.17 12.38 -4.64
CA PRO A 20 -7.47 12.09 -4.03
C PRO A 20 -8.49 11.44 -4.98
N ASP A 21 -8.25 11.53 -6.29
CA ASP A 21 -9.05 10.82 -7.30
C ASP A 21 -8.71 9.32 -7.34
N LEU A 22 -7.43 8.97 -7.17
CA LEU A 22 -6.95 7.60 -7.12
C LEU A 22 -7.59 6.84 -5.93
N ASP A 23 -7.71 7.49 -4.77
CA ASP A 23 -8.35 6.91 -3.58
C ASP A 23 -9.81 6.53 -3.83
N LYS A 24 -10.56 7.34 -4.58
CA LYS A 24 -11.96 7.06 -4.91
C LYS A 24 -12.06 5.87 -5.85
N VAL A 25 -11.18 5.80 -6.85
CA VAL A 25 -11.13 4.69 -7.80
C VAL A 25 -10.75 3.39 -7.09
N GLU A 26 -9.73 3.42 -6.22
CA GLU A 26 -9.34 2.26 -5.42
C GLU A 26 -10.48 1.81 -4.50
N THR A 27 -11.18 2.75 -3.85
CA THR A 27 -12.35 2.45 -3.01
C THR A 27 -13.46 1.76 -3.82
N ALA A 28 -13.82 2.31 -4.98
CA ALA A 28 -14.84 1.73 -5.85
C ALA A 28 -14.43 0.35 -6.39
N PHE A 29 -13.16 0.18 -6.75
CA PHE A 29 -12.61 -1.11 -7.16
C PHE A 29 -12.76 -2.14 -6.04
N VAL A 30 -12.34 -1.79 -4.82
CA VAL A 30 -12.39 -2.70 -3.67
C VAL A 30 -13.82 -3.11 -3.36
N GLU A 31 -14.76 -2.15 -3.32
CA GLU A 31 -16.18 -2.44 -3.08
C GLU A 31 -16.78 -3.33 -4.18
N GLY A 32 -16.50 -3.01 -5.45
CA GLY A 32 -16.96 -3.81 -6.59
C GLY A 32 -16.38 -5.21 -6.60
N PHE A 33 -15.08 -5.36 -6.28
CA PHE A 33 -14.40 -6.65 -6.23
C PHE A 33 -14.98 -7.54 -5.13
N PHE A 34 -15.30 -7.00 -3.95
CA PHE A 34 -15.97 -7.75 -2.89
C PHE A 34 -17.40 -8.16 -3.23
N ALA A 35 -18.12 -7.33 -3.99
CA ALA A 35 -19.50 -7.60 -4.39
C ALA A 35 -19.61 -8.52 -5.63
N ALA A 36 -18.51 -8.73 -6.37
CA ALA A 36 -18.52 -9.49 -7.61
C ALA A 36 -18.78 -10.98 -7.38
N ALA A 37 -19.76 -11.54 -8.10
CA ALA A 37 -20.03 -12.98 -8.08
C ALA A 37 -18.91 -13.82 -8.71
N ASP A 38 -18.20 -13.26 -9.70
CA ASP A 38 -16.99 -13.83 -10.27
C ASP A 38 -15.85 -12.79 -10.24
N PRO A 39 -14.91 -12.91 -9.29
CA PRO A 39 -13.76 -12.02 -9.17
C PRO A 39 -12.90 -11.96 -10.44
N THR A 40 -12.78 -13.06 -11.19
CA THR A 40 -11.92 -13.10 -12.38
C THR A 40 -12.52 -12.29 -13.53
N SER A 41 -13.83 -12.42 -13.76
CA SER A 41 -14.54 -11.57 -14.72
C SER A 41 -14.53 -10.11 -14.32
N PHE A 42 -14.62 -9.80 -13.01
CA PHE A 42 -14.47 -8.42 -12.54
C PHE A 42 -13.09 -7.84 -12.88
N LEU A 43 -12.00 -8.59 -12.68
CA LEU A 43 -10.65 -8.13 -13.04
C LEU A 43 -10.53 -7.85 -14.54
N ARG A 44 -11.15 -8.69 -15.39
CA ARG A 44 -11.21 -8.45 -16.83
C ARG A 44 -11.98 -7.17 -17.17
N LEU A 45 -13.13 -6.95 -16.52
CA LEU A 45 -13.93 -5.73 -16.69
C LEU A 45 -13.16 -4.48 -16.26
N ALA A 46 -12.43 -4.57 -15.14
CA ALA A 46 -11.57 -3.52 -14.62
C ALA A 46 -10.25 -3.37 -15.38
N ARG A 47 -10.06 -4.13 -16.48
CA ARG A 47 -8.87 -4.12 -17.34
C ARG A 47 -7.56 -4.39 -16.59
N ILE A 48 -7.62 -5.19 -15.52
CA ILE A 48 -6.43 -5.65 -14.82
C ILE A 48 -5.72 -6.71 -15.67
N PRO A 49 -4.47 -6.50 -16.09
CA PRO A 49 -3.76 -7.46 -16.94
C PRO A 49 -3.38 -8.70 -16.13
N PHE A 50 -3.69 -9.88 -16.66
CA PHE A 50 -3.28 -11.16 -16.06
C PHE A 50 -1.83 -11.50 -16.38
N GLU A 51 -1.31 -10.94 -17.48
CA GLU A 51 0.08 -11.04 -17.88
C GLU A 51 0.57 -9.67 -18.36
N ILE A 52 1.76 -9.26 -17.92
CA ILE A 52 2.42 -8.02 -18.32
C ILE A 52 3.78 -8.39 -18.93
N ALA A 53 4.07 -7.89 -20.13
CA ALA A 53 5.39 -8.00 -20.74
C ALA A 53 6.26 -6.80 -20.32
N GLN A 54 7.36 -7.05 -19.61
CA GLN A 54 8.26 -6.00 -19.14
C GLN A 54 9.72 -6.42 -19.30
N GLY A 55 10.49 -5.68 -20.10
CA GLY A 55 11.95 -5.87 -20.19
C GLY A 55 12.40 -7.28 -20.59
N GLY A 56 11.60 -8.01 -21.38
CA GLY A 56 11.89 -9.40 -21.78
C GLY A 56 11.44 -10.48 -20.79
N SER A 57 10.85 -10.11 -19.65
CA SER A 57 10.20 -11.03 -18.72
C SER A 57 8.68 -10.87 -18.76
N SER A 58 7.94 -11.92 -18.38
CA SER A 58 6.48 -11.84 -18.23
C SER A 58 6.06 -11.97 -16.78
N LEU A 59 5.31 -10.98 -16.30
CA LEU A 59 4.74 -10.96 -14.97
C LEU A 59 3.37 -11.62 -15.03
N LYS A 60 3.11 -12.63 -14.20
CA LYS A 60 1.81 -13.34 -14.15
C LYS A 60 1.07 -13.03 -12.87
N LEU A 61 -0.18 -12.57 -12.99
CA LEU A 61 -1.02 -12.25 -11.83
C LEU A 61 -1.39 -13.53 -11.08
N LEU A 62 -1.03 -13.60 -9.80
CA LEU A 62 -1.35 -14.75 -8.94
C LEU A 62 -2.46 -14.43 -7.94
N ARG A 63 -2.53 -13.20 -7.45
CA ARG A 63 -3.43 -12.82 -6.35
C ARG A 63 -3.76 -11.34 -6.35
N VAL A 64 -4.96 -11.00 -5.89
CA VAL A 64 -5.33 -9.65 -5.45
C VAL A 64 -5.40 -9.65 -3.92
N GLU A 65 -4.68 -8.74 -3.27
CA GLU A 65 -4.66 -8.58 -1.82
C GLU A 65 -5.33 -7.26 -1.42
N ILE A 66 -6.25 -7.34 -0.46
CA ILE A 66 -6.94 -6.17 0.10
C ILE A 66 -6.80 -6.25 1.61
N ASP A 67 -5.95 -5.39 2.16
CA ASP A 67 -5.67 -5.34 3.60
C ASP A 67 -6.40 -4.15 4.25
N ALA A 68 -6.96 -4.37 5.44
CA ALA A 68 -7.42 -3.29 6.31
C ALA A 68 -6.43 -3.17 7.48
N LEU A 69 -5.59 -2.14 7.43
CA LEU A 69 -4.58 -1.87 8.45
C LEU A 69 -5.07 -0.79 9.40
N THR A 70 -4.85 -1.00 10.70
CA THR A 70 -5.15 -0.04 11.75
C THR A 70 -3.99 0.04 12.72
N ASP A 71 -3.33 1.19 12.79
CA ASP A 71 -2.27 1.43 13.75
C ASP A 71 -2.89 1.85 15.09
N VAL A 72 -2.57 1.10 16.16
CA VAL A 72 -3.21 1.25 17.49
C VAL A 72 -2.26 1.75 18.58
N GLY A 73 -0.96 1.81 18.33
CA GLY A 73 0.04 2.20 19.34
C GLY A 73 1.41 2.45 18.74
N SER A 74 2.27 3.13 19.48
CA SER A 74 3.67 3.36 19.14
C SER A 74 4.61 2.76 20.18
N LEU A 75 5.79 2.34 19.74
CA LEU A 75 6.89 1.91 20.61
C LEU A 75 8.01 2.94 20.56
N THR A 76 8.32 3.52 21.73
CA THR A 76 9.43 4.46 21.88
C THR A 76 10.56 3.79 22.67
N PRO A 77 11.78 3.71 22.13
CA PRO A 77 12.91 3.17 22.88
C PRO A 77 13.34 4.14 23.98
N HIS A 78 13.71 3.61 25.16
CA HIS A 78 14.37 4.42 26.18
C HIS A 78 15.86 4.63 25.83
N LEU A 79 16.41 5.75 26.27
CA LEU A 79 17.83 6.06 26.10
C LEU A 79 18.67 5.03 26.86
N GLY A 80 19.67 4.41 26.21
CA GLY A 80 20.55 3.41 26.81
C GLY A 80 20.26 1.95 26.43
N GLY A 81 19.17 1.68 25.71
CA GLY A 81 18.87 0.36 25.14
C GLY A 81 18.41 -0.67 26.20
N GLY A 82 17.39 -1.46 25.85
CA GLY A 82 16.93 -2.59 26.67
C GLY A 82 15.51 -2.47 27.24
N THR A 83 14.86 -1.31 27.11
CA THR A 83 13.44 -1.16 27.48
C THR A 83 12.70 -0.28 26.47
N PHE A 84 11.42 -0.57 26.25
CA PHE A 84 10.54 0.19 25.37
C PHE A 84 9.35 0.73 26.15
N ARG A 85 8.86 1.91 25.77
CA ARG A 85 7.59 2.46 26.21
C ARG A 85 6.55 2.21 25.13
N TYR A 86 5.47 1.53 25.48
CA TYR A 86 4.30 1.40 24.63
C TYR A 86 3.33 2.53 24.95
N ASP A 87 2.94 3.28 23.93
CA ASP A 87 1.95 4.34 24.03
C ASP A 87 0.78 4.01 23.08
N PRO A 88 -0.42 3.66 23.58
CA PRO A 88 -1.61 3.52 22.76
C PRO A 88 -1.88 4.82 22.02
N LEU A 89 -2.22 4.74 20.73
CA LEU A 89 -2.59 5.92 19.96
C LEU A 89 -3.97 6.40 20.41
N PRO A 90 -4.17 7.70 20.68
CA PRO A 90 -5.50 8.25 20.93
C PRO A 90 -6.39 8.03 19.71
N SER A 91 -7.71 7.87 19.93
CA SER A 91 -8.65 7.43 18.87
C SER A 91 -8.66 8.30 17.61
N ASN A 92 -8.34 9.60 17.73
CA ASN A 92 -8.26 10.52 16.59
C ASN A 92 -6.93 10.40 15.79
N PHE A 93 -5.98 9.61 16.28
CA PHE A 93 -4.69 9.29 15.65
C PHE A 93 -4.62 7.85 15.15
N THR A 94 -5.65 7.04 15.39
CA THR A 94 -5.79 5.71 14.80
C THR A 94 -5.94 5.85 13.29
N SER A 95 -4.87 5.58 12.53
CA SER A 95 -4.91 5.62 11.07
C SER A 95 -5.52 4.31 10.57
N ARG A 96 -6.67 4.41 9.88
CA ARG A 96 -7.22 3.30 9.10
C ARG A 96 -6.77 3.45 7.67
N ARG A 97 -6.06 2.45 7.16
CA ARG A 97 -5.58 2.42 5.78
C ARG A 97 -6.05 1.13 5.15
N ARG A 98 -6.79 1.24 4.05
CA ARG A 98 -6.98 0.11 3.14
C ARG A 98 -5.80 0.10 2.19
N ARG A 99 -5.33 -1.09 1.84
CA ARG A 99 -4.26 -1.26 0.86
C ARG A 99 -4.66 -2.32 -0.14
N LEU A 100 -4.75 -1.93 -1.41
CA LEU A 100 -4.91 -2.84 -2.54
C LEU A 100 -3.55 -3.18 -3.16
N ARG A 101 -3.29 -4.47 -3.44
CA ARG A 101 -2.14 -4.94 -4.22
C ARG A 101 -2.54 -6.01 -5.20
N PHE A 102 -1.84 -6.02 -6.33
CA PHE A 102 -1.87 -7.08 -7.33
C PHE A 102 -0.53 -7.79 -7.29
N ILE A 103 -0.54 -9.07 -6.91
CA ILE A 103 0.66 -9.85 -6.70
C ILE A 103 0.97 -10.60 -7.98
N TYR A 104 2.04 -10.18 -8.65
CA TYR A 104 2.56 -10.84 -9.83
C TYR A 104 3.71 -11.77 -9.48
N PHE A 105 3.99 -12.74 -10.35
CA PHE A 105 5.19 -13.54 -10.32
C PHE A 105 6.03 -13.24 -11.55
N ASP A 106 7.31 -12.90 -11.34
CA ASP A 106 8.23 -12.46 -12.39
C ASP A 106 9.14 -13.58 -12.93
N GLY A 107 8.96 -14.82 -12.43
CA GLY A 107 9.85 -15.94 -12.72
C GLY A 107 10.83 -16.27 -11.59
N ALA A 108 11.10 -15.32 -10.68
CA ALA A 108 11.99 -15.49 -9.54
C ALA A 108 11.30 -15.27 -8.19
N GLY A 109 10.35 -14.35 -8.11
CA GLY A 109 9.69 -13.97 -6.86
C GLY A 109 8.33 -13.31 -7.05
N LEU A 110 7.74 -12.92 -5.91
CA LEU A 110 6.47 -12.20 -5.88
C LEU A 110 6.72 -10.69 -5.94
N THR A 111 6.08 -10.05 -6.91
CA THR A 111 6.19 -8.61 -7.18
C THR A 111 4.83 -7.97 -6.93
N PRO A 112 4.64 -7.28 -5.78
CA PRO A 112 3.40 -6.55 -5.51
C PRO A 112 3.36 -5.25 -6.29
N LEU A 113 2.29 -5.04 -7.05
CA LEU A 113 2.00 -3.78 -7.75
C LEU A 113 0.75 -3.12 -7.15
N SER A 114 0.77 -1.79 -7.04
CA SER A 114 -0.38 -0.95 -6.69
C SER A 114 -1.29 -0.72 -7.89
N TYR A 115 -2.50 -0.20 -7.63
CA TYR A 115 -3.43 0.19 -8.68
C TYR A 115 -2.85 1.30 -9.59
N ALA A 116 -2.14 2.28 -9.01
CA ALA A 116 -1.48 3.34 -9.76
C ALA A 116 -0.41 2.79 -10.72
N GLU A 117 0.46 1.89 -10.22
CA GLU A 117 1.51 1.28 -11.05
C GLU A 117 0.93 0.48 -12.22
N LEU A 118 -0.19 -0.23 -12.02
CA LEU A 118 -0.85 -0.95 -13.11
C LEU A 118 -1.44 -0.03 -14.18
N ARG A 119 -1.91 1.16 -13.81
CA ARG A 119 -2.44 2.14 -14.77
C ARG A 119 -1.37 2.75 -15.66
N GLU A 120 -0.14 2.87 -15.17
CA GLU A 120 0.98 3.39 -15.96
C GLU A 120 1.52 2.35 -16.96
N ILE A 121 1.24 1.06 -16.71
CA ILE A 121 1.71 -0.05 -17.56
C ILE A 121 0.75 -0.34 -18.72
N GLY A 122 -0.56 -0.13 -18.55
CA GLY A 122 -1.62 -0.51 -19.50
C GLY A 122 -2.20 0.63 -20.31
#